data_AF-A0A4V2ZAP4-F1
#
_entry.id   AF-A0A4V2ZAP4-F1
#
_cell.length_a   1.000
_cell.length_b   1.000
_cell.length_c   1.000
_cell.angle_alpha   90.00
_cell.angle_beta   90.00
_cell.angle_gamma   90.00
#
_symmetry.space_group_name_H-M   'P 1'
#
loop_
_entity.id
_entity.type
_entity.pdbx_description
1 polymer ?
#
loop_
_entity_poly.entity_id
_entity_poly.type
_entity_poly.pdbx_seq_one_letter_code
_entity_poly.pdbx_strand_id
1 'polypeptide(L)'
;MLNEIKPYFFYSPINSIRMAEVVEWGIYKPKTVGNTLSFQENGINKKDFFQLYQFNDAVRNQFKSSFSNHEITITGCDGSNVNVLPKQRTDNLNILDYRTAKKISVDGFLAVYFGVGSILEYGTNAFIESYNLYQFLPDWITPSKNIEVDGFGEVSIDKIIWLEDQAIYAVQTFTSYSNLIETTTKVKSVYNKFDYDIFEFDIDFSLFPKGKYQIKIKATDAIFQEVNYCSERISLKEVHENTHHVIYENDKNNQINYGWGIQHMMRLECETELKYSPEGENEVHKTDNDTILLNATNFESYEMELSPLPTAMAIKSTSAFSLSSLFVDTRSYVAESKPTIEKLLNSNLYDFKVKIILSNKPYLDRSNNFRSLLNQHPLEDVDGLIIGNDNNLSFIIP
;
A
#
# COMPACT_ATOMS: atom_id res chain seq x y z
N MET A 1 -8.84 13.00 27.19
CA MET A 1 -8.34 11.89 26.37
C MET A 1 -7.44 12.36 25.23
N LEU A 2 -6.17 11.97 25.29
CA LEU A 2 -5.30 11.87 24.11
C LEU A 2 -5.13 10.38 23.85
N ASN A 3 -5.30 9.94 22.61
CA ASN A 3 -4.93 8.57 22.27
C ASN A 3 -3.40 8.48 22.15
N GLU A 4 -2.79 7.42 22.69
CA GLU A 4 -1.35 7.23 22.58
C GLU A 4 -1.01 6.74 21.18
N ILE A 5 -0.56 7.65 20.31
CA ILE A 5 -0.04 7.28 19.00
C ILE A 5 1.38 6.73 19.18
N LYS A 6 1.62 5.53 18.68
CA LYS A 6 2.95 4.92 18.62
C LYS A 6 3.63 5.27 17.30
N PRO A 7 4.94 5.55 17.29
CA PRO A 7 5.66 5.83 16.06
C PRO A 7 5.63 4.61 15.14
N TYR A 8 5.08 4.79 13.95
CA TYR A 8 5.03 3.77 12.91
C TYR A 8 5.38 4.41 11.56
N PHE A 9 6.33 3.79 10.85
CA PHE A 9 6.59 4.11 9.46
C PHE A 9 6.94 2.81 8.73
N PHE A 10 6.30 2.59 7.58
CA PHE A 10 6.56 1.42 6.75
C PHE A 10 6.49 1.78 5.27
N TYR A 11 7.58 1.48 4.56
CA TYR A 11 7.68 1.58 3.12
C TYR A 11 7.87 0.19 2.53
N SER A 12 6.92 -0.28 1.71
CA SER A 12 7.03 -1.62 1.14
C SER A 12 8.12 -1.69 0.07
N PRO A 13 8.95 -2.75 0.05
CA PRO A 13 9.94 -2.97 -1.01
C PRO A 13 9.30 -3.24 -2.37
N ILE A 14 7.99 -3.55 -2.43
CA ILE A 14 7.26 -3.83 -3.67
C ILE A 14 6.85 -2.56 -4.42
N ASN A 15 6.98 -1.38 -3.82
CA ASN A 15 6.74 -0.12 -4.53
C ASN A 15 7.61 -0.01 -5.79
N SER A 16 7.14 0.75 -6.78
CA SER A 16 7.91 1.01 -8.01
C SER A 16 9.32 1.51 -7.70
N ILE A 17 9.48 2.31 -6.64
CA ILE A 17 10.78 2.82 -6.21
C ILE A 17 11.22 2.05 -4.97
N ARG A 18 12.32 1.29 -5.06
CA ARG A 18 12.93 0.65 -3.90
C ARG A 18 13.61 1.70 -3.02
N MET A 19 13.34 1.66 -1.71
CA MET A 19 13.97 2.52 -0.71
C MET A 19 14.54 1.71 0.45
N ALA A 20 15.46 2.31 1.19
CA ALA A 20 16.05 1.80 2.43
C ALA A 20 15.91 2.84 3.54
N GLU A 21 15.69 2.38 4.77
CA GLU A 21 15.73 3.24 5.95
C GLU A 21 17.16 3.75 6.18
N VAL A 22 17.30 5.06 6.41
CA VAL A 22 18.58 5.69 6.71
C VAL A 22 18.76 5.71 8.22
N VAL A 23 19.69 4.90 8.69
CA VAL A 23 20.03 4.79 10.11
C VAL A 23 21.54 4.95 10.31
N GLU A 24 21.92 5.38 11.50
CA GLU A 24 23.30 5.21 11.97
C GLU A 24 23.50 3.75 12.39
N TRP A 25 24.34 3.03 11.65
CA TRP A 25 24.61 1.63 11.93
C TRP A 25 25.50 1.47 13.15
N GLY A 26 25.17 0.50 13.99
CA GLY A 26 25.94 0.16 15.19
C GLY A 26 25.55 -1.21 15.73
N ILE A 27 26.05 -1.56 16.91
CA ILE A 27 25.80 -2.88 17.53
C ILE A 27 24.30 -3.13 17.74
N TYR A 28 23.54 -2.09 18.08
CA TYR A 28 22.09 -2.16 18.29
C TYR A 28 21.24 -1.97 17.03
N LYS A 29 21.86 -1.53 15.92
CA LYS A 29 21.23 -1.33 14.62
C LYS A 29 22.16 -1.84 13.51
N PRO A 30 22.30 -3.17 13.36
CA PRO A 30 23.16 -3.75 12.34
C PRO A 30 22.64 -3.45 10.93
N LYS A 31 23.53 -3.60 9.95
CA LYS A 31 23.16 -3.52 8.54
C LYS A 31 22.24 -4.69 8.16
N THR A 32 21.16 -4.36 7.47
CA THR A 32 20.15 -5.27 6.93
C THR A 32 19.78 -4.80 5.53
N VAL A 33 19.13 -5.65 4.75
CA VAL A 33 18.65 -5.27 3.41
C VAL A 33 17.61 -4.13 3.48
N GLY A 34 16.88 -4.00 4.61
CA GLY A 34 15.91 -2.92 4.79
C GLY A 34 16.54 -1.55 5.07
N ASN A 35 17.77 -1.50 5.58
CA ASN A 35 18.44 -0.26 5.98
C ASN A 35 19.79 -0.04 5.28
N THR A 36 19.99 -0.67 4.12
CA THR A 36 21.17 -0.49 3.27
C THR A 36 20.80 -0.33 1.80
N LEU A 37 21.45 0.61 1.13
CA LEU A 37 21.54 0.65 -0.33
C LEU A 37 22.53 -0.42 -0.82
N SER A 38 22.45 -0.78 -2.09
CA SER A 38 23.24 -1.85 -2.70
C SER A 38 24.74 -1.66 -2.44
N PHE A 39 25.25 -0.42 -2.50
CA PHE A 39 26.65 -0.09 -2.24
C PHE A 39 27.04 -0.04 -0.75
N GLN A 40 26.07 -0.14 0.16
CA GLN A 40 26.23 -0.07 1.61
C GLN A 40 26.18 -1.45 2.27
N GLU A 41 25.70 -2.48 1.55
CA GLU A 41 25.70 -3.87 2.01
C GLU A 41 27.11 -4.37 2.34
N ASN A 42 27.19 -5.36 3.24
CA ASN A 42 28.45 -5.99 3.62
C ASN A 42 28.99 -6.87 2.48
N GLY A 43 30.32 -6.99 2.39
CA GLY A 43 30.99 -7.83 1.40
C GLY A 43 31.31 -7.10 0.09
N ILE A 44 31.47 -7.86 -1.00
CA ILE A 44 31.71 -7.29 -2.33
C ILE A 44 30.38 -6.75 -2.84
N ASN A 45 30.29 -5.44 -3.04
CA ASN A 45 29.02 -4.80 -3.35
C ASN A 45 29.00 -4.07 -4.70
N LYS A 46 27.81 -4.06 -5.32
CA LYS A 46 27.54 -3.33 -6.56
C LYS A 46 27.37 -1.84 -6.24
N LYS A 47 28.38 -1.04 -6.58
CA LYS A 47 28.46 0.40 -6.25
C LYS A 47 27.75 1.31 -7.25
N ASP A 48 27.48 0.79 -8.43
CA ASP A 48 27.02 1.50 -9.63
C ASP A 48 25.59 1.08 -10.04
N PHE A 49 24.84 0.43 -9.15
CA PHE A 49 23.47 0.04 -9.44
C PHE A 49 22.55 1.26 -9.58
N PHE A 50 21.66 1.21 -10.58
CA PHE A 50 20.61 2.20 -10.79
C PHE A 50 19.26 1.52 -10.96
N GLN A 51 18.20 2.11 -10.39
CA GLN A 51 16.84 1.83 -10.83
C GLN A 51 16.58 2.57 -12.15
N LEU A 52 16.08 1.86 -13.15
CA LEU A 52 15.93 2.41 -14.50
C LEU A 52 14.51 2.92 -14.73
N TYR A 53 14.41 4.11 -15.31
CA TYR A 53 13.15 4.75 -15.69
C TYR A 53 13.30 5.49 -17.03
N GLN A 54 12.22 5.54 -17.79
CA GLN A 54 12.09 6.28 -19.04
C GLN A 54 11.21 7.52 -18.88
N PHE A 55 11.32 8.47 -19.80
CA PHE A 55 10.51 9.70 -19.77
C PHE A 55 9.01 9.47 -19.85
N ASN A 56 8.57 8.37 -20.45
CA ASN A 56 7.16 8.03 -20.54
C ASN A 56 6.64 7.27 -19.30
N ASP A 57 7.51 6.95 -18.34
CA ASP A 57 7.11 6.27 -17.12
C ASP A 57 6.46 7.26 -16.13
N ALA A 58 5.42 6.81 -15.44
CA ALA A 58 4.85 7.50 -14.29
C ALA A 58 4.46 6.46 -13.25
N VAL A 59 4.74 6.73 -11.98
CA VAL A 59 4.59 5.75 -10.90
C VAL A 59 3.90 6.34 -9.69
N ARG A 60 3.03 5.53 -9.08
CA ARG A 60 2.50 5.78 -7.74
C ARG A 60 3.19 4.86 -6.74
N ASN A 61 3.62 5.43 -5.63
CA ASN A 61 4.18 4.70 -4.49
C ASN A 61 3.30 4.94 -3.27
N GLN A 62 3.26 3.95 -2.37
CA GLN A 62 2.44 3.97 -1.16
C GLN A 62 3.30 3.68 0.07
N PHE A 63 3.07 4.42 1.15
CA PHE A 63 3.70 4.17 2.45
C PHE A 63 2.69 4.33 3.57
N LYS A 64 3.03 3.78 4.74
CA LYS A 64 2.21 3.83 5.95
C LYS A 64 2.94 4.65 7.00
N SER A 65 2.26 5.58 7.65
CA SER A 65 2.89 6.43 8.65
C SER A 65 1.93 6.91 9.72
N SER A 66 2.43 7.04 10.94
CA SER A 66 1.75 7.71 12.07
C SER A 66 2.23 9.14 12.32
N PHE A 67 3.16 9.64 11.50
CA PHE A 67 3.81 10.94 11.68
C PHE A 67 2.95 12.06 11.10
N SER A 68 2.97 13.24 11.73
CA SER A 68 2.19 14.40 11.27
C SER A 68 2.65 15.02 9.94
N ASN A 69 3.92 14.88 9.57
CA ASN A 69 4.49 15.56 8.40
C ASN A 69 5.41 14.63 7.61
N HIS A 70 5.31 14.72 6.28
CA HIS A 70 6.07 13.92 5.33
C HIS A 70 6.60 14.81 4.21
N GLU A 71 7.92 14.91 4.11
CA GLU A 71 8.60 15.59 3.02
C GLU A 71 9.19 14.55 2.07
N ILE A 72 8.81 14.61 0.79
CA ILE A 72 9.36 13.76 -0.26
C ILE A 72 10.12 14.65 -1.22
N THR A 73 11.41 14.37 -1.40
CA THR A 73 12.29 15.18 -2.24
C THR A 73 12.98 14.31 -3.28
N ILE A 74 12.94 14.77 -4.53
CA ILE A 74 13.71 14.23 -5.65
C ILE A 74 14.91 15.13 -5.88
N THR A 75 16.12 14.60 -5.63
CA THR A 75 17.38 15.33 -5.79
C THR A 75 18.08 14.88 -7.07
N GLY A 76 18.35 15.82 -7.99
CA GLY A 76 19.18 15.61 -9.17
C GLY A 76 20.68 15.69 -8.85
N CYS A 77 21.53 15.11 -9.71
CA CYS A 77 22.98 15.21 -9.55
C CYS A 77 23.55 16.63 -9.73
N ASP A 78 22.79 17.54 -10.34
CA ASP A 78 23.08 18.97 -10.45
C ASP A 78 22.76 19.75 -9.17
N GLY A 79 22.21 19.08 -8.14
CA GLY A 79 21.77 19.69 -6.90
C GLY A 79 20.35 20.24 -6.95
N SER A 80 19.64 20.09 -8.07
CA SER A 80 18.21 20.42 -8.16
C SER A 80 17.42 19.57 -7.17
N ASN A 81 16.40 20.17 -6.55
CA ASN A 81 15.50 19.48 -5.64
C ASN A 81 14.06 19.82 -6.03
N VAL A 82 13.24 18.79 -6.16
CA VAL A 82 11.80 18.92 -6.39
C VAL A 82 11.07 18.24 -5.25
N ASN A 83 10.13 18.95 -4.63
CA ASN A 83 9.30 18.38 -3.59
C ASN A 83 8.05 17.75 -4.21
N VAL A 84 7.72 16.55 -3.74
CA VAL A 84 6.50 15.81 -4.10
C VAL A 84 5.61 15.79 -2.88
N LEU A 85 4.35 16.19 -3.04
CA LEU A 85 3.39 16.19 -1.95
C LEU A 85 2.73 14.81 -1.85
N PRO A 86 2.87 14.10 -0.72
CA PRO A 86 2.09 12.89 -0.49
C PRO A 86 0.64 13.24 -0.21
N LYS A 87 -0.27 12.40 -0.70
CA LYS A 87 -1.70 12.45 -0.43
C LYS A 87 -2.06 11.39 0.61
N GLN A 88 -2.62 11.82 1.73
CA GLN A 88 -3.23 10.91 2.71
C GLN A 88 -4.48 10.26 2.11
N ARG A 89 -4.61 8.94 2.26
CA ARG A 89 -5.69 8.12 1.69
C ARG A 89 -6.63 7.56 2.74
N THR A 90 -6.21 7.52 4.00
CA THR A 90 -7.02 7.07 5.14
C THR A 90 -6.95 8.08 6.25
N ASP A 91 -7.93 8.05 7.15
CA ASP A 91 -7.91 8.81 8.40
C ASP A 91 -8.22 7.84 9.54
N ASN A 92 -7.15 7.20 10.03
CA ASN A 92 -7.20 6.09 10.99
C ASN A 92 -6.78 6.51 12.39
N LEU A 93 -6.15 7.68 12.54
CA LEU A 93 -5.53 8.13 13.78
C LEU A 93 -6.39 9.19 14.46
N ASN A 94 -6.42 9.18 15.79
CA ASN A 94 -7.14 10.17 16.61
C ASN A 94 -8.61 10.39 16.20
N ILE A 95 -9.28 9.33 15.76
CA ILE A 95 -10.70 9.37 15.41
C ILE A 95 -11.48 9.76 16.66
N LEU A 96 -12.21 10.88 16.52
CA LEU A 96 -13.09 11.41 17.54
C LEU A 96 -14.48 10.78 17.37
N ASP A 97 -14.94 10.04 18.38
CA ASP A 97 -16.28 9.43 18.37
C ASP A 97 -17.08 9.89 19.58
N TYR A 98 -18.29 10.35 19.32
CA TYR A 98 -19.21 10.81 20.35
C TYR A 98 -20.61 10.31 20.06
N ARG A 99 -21.18 9.52 20.99
CA ARG A 99 -22.44 8.83 20.76
C ARG A 99 -23.32 8.85 21.98
N THR A 100 -24.64 8.87 21.79
CA THR A 100 -25.57 8.59 22.88
C THR A 100 -25.47 7.13 23.26
N ALA A 101 -25.60 6.81 24.54
CA ALA A 101 -25.60 5.45 25.06
C ALA A 101 -26.58 5.36 26.23
N LYS A 102 -26.66 4.19 26.86
CA LYS A 102 -27.41 3.97 28.10
C LYS A 102 -26.46 3.51 29.18
N LYS A 103 -26.71 3.94 30.42
CA LYS A 103 -25.95 3.55 31.60
C LYS A 103 -26.85 2.95 32.67
N ILE A 104 -26.30 1.97 33.39
CA ILE A 104 -26.95 1.24 34.47
C ILE A 104 -25.90 0.77 35.48
N SER A 105 -26.30 0.53 36.73
CA SER A 105 -25.46 -0.11 37.74
C SER A 105 -25.48 -1.63 37.58
N VAL A 106 -24.30 -2.24 37.51
CA VAL A 106 -24.12 -3.70 37.57
C VAL A 106 -23.07 -4.00 38.63
N ASP A 107 -23.43 -4.81 39.63
CA ASP A 107 -22.60 -5.13 40.78
C ASP A 107 -22.02 -3.90 41.52
N GLY A 108 -22.75 -2.77 41.50
CA GLY A 108 -22.30 -1.51 42.11
C GLY A 108 -21.33 -0.69 41.26
N PHE A 109 -21.07 -1.10 40.01
CA PHE A 109 -20.23 -0.40 39.06
C PHE A 109 -21.03 0.14 37.87
N LEU A 110 -20.52 1.21 37.25
CA LEU A 110 -21.07 1.80 36.05
C LEU A 110 -20.90 0.84 34.88
N ALA A 111 -22.01 0.43 34.27
CA ALA A 111 -22.07 -0.28 33.01
C ALA A 111 -22.70 0.61 31.93
N VAL A 112 -22.15 0.57 30.72
CA VAL A 112 -22.60 1.37 29.58
C VAL A 112 -22.80 0.50 28.34
N TYR A 113 -23.89 0.69 27.63
CA TYR A 113 -24.21 -0.04 26.40
C TYR A 113 -24.88 0.87 25.36
N PHE A 114 -24.83 0.50 24.08
CA PHE A 114 -25.13 1.42 22.98
C PHE A 114 -26.47 1.12 22.28
N GLY A 115 -26.69 -0.13 21.83
CA GLY A 115 -27.95 -0.52 21.19
C GLY A 115 -28.29 0.37 19.99
N VAL A 116 -29.34 1.19 20.14
CA VAL A 116 -29.75 2.21 19.16
C VAL A 116 -29.51 3.59 19.74
N GLY A 117 -28.95 4.50 18.94
CA GLY A 117 -28.67 5.86 19.39
C GLY A 117 -28.32 6.81 18.26
N SER A 118 -27.67 7.92 18.62
CA SER A 118 -27.18 8.95 17.70
C SER A 118 -25.68 9.12 17.82
N ILE A 119 -25.01 9.28 16.68
CA ILE A 119 -23.67 9.86 16.59
C ILE A 119 -23.82 11.38 16.63
N LEU A 120 -22.95 12.02 17.40
CA LEU A 120 -22.95 13.44 17.67
C LEU A 120 -21.58 14.02 17.31
N GLU A 121 -21.57 15.31 16.99
CA GLU A 121 -20.36 16.09 16.76
C GLU A 121 -19.59 16.29 18.09
N TYR A 122 -18.28 15.96 18.09
CA TYR A 122 -17.49 15.73 19.32
C TYR A 122 -17.36 16.98 20.22
N GLY A 123 -17.50 18.19 19.65
CA GLY A 123 -17.41 19.47 20.38
C GLY A 123 -18.73 20.22 20.59
N THR A 124 -19.72 20.03 19.72
CA THR A 124 -20.96 20.84 19.73
C THR A 124 -22.19 20.07 20.18
N ASN A 125 -22.08 18.74 20.31
CA ASN A 125 -23.20 17.83 20.55
C ASN A 125 -24.28 17.88 19.46
N ALA A 126 -23.99 18.46 18.30
CA ALA A 126 -24.92 18.47 17.18
C ALA A 126 -25.15 17.05 16.69
N PHE A 127 -26.39 16.73 16.34
CA PHE A 127 -26.73 15.44 15.74
C PHE A 127 -26.07 15.31 14.36
N ILE A 128 -25.44 14.16 14.11
CA ILE A 128 -24.88 13.80 12.80
C ILE A 128 -25.79 12.77 12.13
N GLU A 129 -25.91 11.60 12.75
CA GLU A 129 -26.71 10.49 12.23
C GLU A 129 -27.19 9.55 13.34
N SER A 130 -28.11 8.65 13.00
CA SER A 130 -28.54 7.57 13.90
C SER A 130 -27.74 6.30 13.64
N TYR A 131 -27.54 5.48 14.68
CA TYR A 131 -26.88 4.20 14.58
C TYR A 131 -27.71 3.08 15.22
N ASN A 132 -27.50 1.84 14.76
CA ASN A 132 -28.03 0.64 15.39
C ASN A 132 -26.95 -0.45 15.44
N LEU A 133 -26.45 -0.73 16.64
CA LEU A 133 -25.48 -1.79 16.91
C LEU A 133 -26.14 -3.09 17.38
N TYR A 134 -27.47 -3.14 17.46
CA TYR A 134 -28.23 -4.26 18.01
C TYR A 134 -27.70 -4.66 19.39
N GLN A 135 -27.15 -5.86 19.53
CA GLN A 135 -26.57 -6.38 20.77
C GLN A 135 -25.07 -6.07 20.93
N PHE A 136 -24.42 -5.46 19.94
CA PHE A 136 -22.98 -5.29 19.87
C PHE A 136 -22.51 -3.93 20.41
N LEU A 137 -21.22 -3.87 20.70
CA LEU A 137 -20.50 -2.66 21.08
C LEU A 137 -19.79 -2.04 19.87
N PRO A 138 -19.49 -0.74 19.89
CA PRO A 138 -18.58 -0.15 18.91
C PRO A 138 -17.25 -0.91 18.82
N ASP A 139 -16.69 -1.00 17.62
CA ASP A 139 -15.47 -1.75 17.31
C ASP A 139 -14.22 -1.24 18.04
N TRP A 140 -14.23 0.04 18.43
CA TRP A 140 -13.18 0.69 19.19
C TRP A 140 -13.18 0.38 20.70
N ILE A 141 -14.15 -0.38 21.20
CA ILE A 141 -14.23 -0.77 22.62
C ILE A 141 -13.33 -1.97 22.88
N THR A 142 -12.35 -1.76 23.75
CA THR A 142 -11.46 -2.81 24.25
C THR A 142 -11.27 -2.66 25.76
N PRO A 143 -11.16 -3.77 26.52
CA PRO A 143 -10.77 -3.71 27.93
C PRO A 143 -9.50 -2.88 28.15
N SER A 144 -9.40 -2.24 29.33
CA SER A 144 -8.28 -1.37 29.73
C SER A 144 -8.13 -0.05 28.96
N LYS A 145 -9.05 0.28 28.04
CA LYS A 145 -9.11 1.59 27.39
C LYS A 145 -9.94 2.57 28.24
N ASN A 146 -9.67 3.86 28.09
CA ASN A 146 -10.47 4.92 28.70
C ASN A 146 -11.54 5.43 27.74
N ILE A 147 -12.70 5.77 28.30
CA ILE A 147 -13.81 6.45 27.63
C ILE A 147 -14.28 7.59 28.52
N GLU A 148 -14.85 8.66 27.95
CA GLU A 148 -15.50 9.69 28.75
C GLU A 148 -17.00 9.46 28.76
N VAL A 149 -17.57 9.30 29.94
CA VAL A 149 -19.01 9.11 30.14
C VAL A 149 -19.59 10.36 30.78
N ASP A 150 -20.65 10.89 30.17
CA ASP A 150 -21.30 12.11 30.63
C ASP A 150 -21.78 11.99 32.10
N GLY A 151 -21.39 12.97 32.92
CA GLY A 151 -21.57 12.98 34.37
C GLY A 151 -20.52 12.24 35.20
N PHE A 152 -19.58 11.51 34.58
CA PHE A 152 -18.51 10.78 35.28
C PHE A 152 -17.10 11.18 34.83
N GLY A 153 -16.97 11.82 33.67
CA GLY A 153 -15.67 12.16 33.10
C GLY A 153 -15.00 10.92 32.49
N GLU A 154 -13.66 10.93 32.48
CA GLU A 154 -12.86 9.82 31.95
C GLU A 154 -12.88 8.62 32.90
N VAL A 155 -13.33 7.47 32.40
CA VAL A 155 -13.46 6.20 33.12
C VAL A 155 -12.75 5.09 32.38
N SER A 156 -12.11 4.19 33.12
CA SER A 156 -11.39 3.03 32.56
C SER A 156 -12.32 1.83 32.46
N ILE A 157 -12.26 1.15 31.32
CA ILE A 157 -13.01 -0.08 31.07
C ILE A 157 -12.34 -1.23 31.82
N ASP A 158 -13.09 -1.91 32.68
CA ASP A 158 -12.67 -3.14 33.34
C ASP A 158 -12.84 -4.33 32.39
N LYS A 159 -14.09 -4.59 32.00
CA LYS A 159 -14.45 -5.76 31.19
C LYS A 159 -15.71 -5.53 30.37
N ILE A 160 -15.89 -6.41 29.39
CA ILE A 160 -17.13 -6.52 28.61
C ILE A 160 -18.00 -7.59 29.27
N ILE A 161 -19.26 -7.26 29.53
CA ILE A 161 -20.25 -8.14 30.16
C ILE A 161 -21.46 -8.30 29.25
N TRP A 162 -22.20 -9.38 29.47
CA TRP A 162 -23.51 -9.59 28.86
C TRP A 162 -24.60 -9.22 29.86
N LEU A 163 -25.56 -8.38 29.46
CA LEU A 163 -26.73 -8.03 30.26
C LEU A 163 -27.90 -8.91 29.83
N GLU A 164 -28.32 -9.84 30.70
CA GLU A 164 -29.37 -10.81 30.38
C GLU A 164 -30.73 -10.15 30.13
N ASP A 165 -31.12 -9.17 30.96
CA ASP A 165 -32.44 -8.51 30.85
C ASP A 165 -32.62 -7.73 29.54
N GLN A 166 -31.53 -7.18 29.01
CA GLN A 166 -31.52 -6.41 27.77
C GLN A 166 -31.04 -7.23 26.56
N ALA A 167 -30.50 -8.43 26.78
CA ALA A 167 -29.84 -9.27 25.78
C ALA A 167 -28.79 -8.48 24.95
N ILE A 168 -27.89 -7.76 25.62
CA ILE A 168 -26.91 -6.86 25.00
C ILE A 168 -25.54 -6.92 25.66
N TYR A 169 -24.47 -6.69 24.89
CA TYR A 169 -23.15 -6.45 25.45
C TYR A 169 -23.05 -5.04 26.04
N ALA A 170 -22.46 -4.97 27.23
CA ALA A 170 -22.18 -3.73 27.94
C ALA A 170 -20.73 -3.68 28.40
N VAL A 171 -20.26 -2.47 28.64
CA VAL A 171 -18.94 -2.17 29.16
C VAL A 171 -19.06 -1.84 30.63
N GLN A 172 -18.50 -2.68 31.50
CA GLN A 172 -18.38 -2.38 32.93
C GLN A 172 -17.08 -1.63 33.18
N THR A 173 -17.13 -0.60 34.00
CA THR A 173 -15.99 0.27 34.32
C THR A 173 -15.57 0.09 35.78
N PHE A 174 -14.40 0.61 36.14
CA PHE A 174 -13.96 0.64 37.55
C PHE A 174 -14.68 1.71 38.41
N THR A 175 -15.58 2.49 37.80
CA THR A 175 -16.28 3.58 38.47
C THR A 175 -17.51 3.07 39.20
N SER A 176 -17.62 3.38 40.49
CA SER A 176 -18.80 3.06 41.28
C SER A 176 -20.05 3.79 40.79
N TYR A 177 -21.16 3.08 40.69
CA TYR A 177 -22.46 3.63 40.29
C TYR A 177 -23.56 2.77 40.89
N SER A 178 -24.56 3.40 41.50
CA SER A 178 -25.60 2.70 42.29
C SER A 178 -26.99 2.79 41.68
N ASN A 179 -27.18 3.51 40.57
CA ASN A 179 -28.50 3.62 39.97
C ASN A 179 -28.83 2.36 39.15
N LEU A 180 -29.79 1.58 39.65
CA LEU A 180 -30.27 0.36 39.01
C LEU A 180 -31.23 0.64 37.84
N ILE A 181 -31.73 1.88 37.72
CA ILE A 181 -32.59 2.27 36.60
C ILE A 181 -31.71 2.78 35.47
N GLU A 182 -31.97 2.22 34.29
CA GLU A 182 -31.34 2.66 33.05
C GLU A 182 -31.61 4.13 32.74
N THR A 183 -30.55 4.85 32.37
CA THR A 183 -30.64 6.24 31.95
C THR A 183 -29.84 6.50 30.69
N THR A 184 -30.30 7.44 29.87
CA THR A 184 -29.53 7.90 28.72
C THR A 184 -28.27 8.64 29.20
N THR A 185 -27.17 8.41 28.50
CA THR A 185 -25.90 9.08 28.70
C THR A 185 -25.27 9.38 27.35
N LYS A 186 -24.13 10.06 27.35
CA LYS A 186 -23.32 10.24 26.16
C LYS A 186 -21.90 9.76 26.46
N VAL A 187 -21.26 9.18 25.45
CA VAL A 187 -19.92 8.58 25.58
C VAL A 187 -19.04 9.16 24.50
N LYS A 188 -17.88 9.69 24.90
CA LYS A 188 -16.80 10.10 24.01
C LYS A 188 -15.68 9.08 24.03
N SER A 189 -15.03 8.91 22.89
CA SER A 189 -13.77 8.19 22.77
C SER A 189 -12.87 8.86 21.72
N VAL A 190 -11.57 8.85 21.96
CA VAL A 190 -10.55 9.13 20.94
C VAL A 190 -9.81 7.83 20.69
N TYR A 191 -9.73 7.40 19.43
CA TYR A 191 -9.15 6.10 19.11
C TYR A 191 -8.46 6.04 17.76
N ASN A 192 -7.63 5.01 17.58
CA ASN A 192 -7.05 4.67 16.31
C ASN A 192 -7.75 3.43 15.74
N LYS A 193 -8.15 3.46 14.48
CA LYS A 193 -8.59 2.26 13.74
C LYS A 193 -7.41 1.37 13.36
N PHE A 194 -6.29 2.01 13.03
CA PHE A 194 -4.99 1.40 12.80
C PHE A 194 -3.92 2.34 13.35
N ASP A 195 -2.75 1.81 13.70
CA ASP A 195 -1.63 2.62 14.23
C ASP A 195 -0.93 3.48 13.15
N TYR A 196 -1.54 3.64 11.97
CA TYR A 196 -0.98 4.39 10.86
C TYR A 196 -2.07 4.84 9.88
N ASP A 197 -1.74 5.88 9.13
CA ASP A 197 -2.40 6.24 7.89
C ASP A 197 -1.63 5.81 6.66
N ILE A 198 -2.35 5.61 5.56
CA ILE A 198 -1.79 5.25 4.28
C ILE A 198 -1.66 6.51 3.44
N PHE A 199 -0.47 6.74 2.88
CA PHE A 199 -0.14 7.86 2.04
C PHE A 199 0.30 7.36 0.67
N GLU A 200 -0.03 8.12 -0.37
CA GLU A 200 0.39 7.86 -1.75
C GLU A 200 1.10 9.07 -2.32
N PHE A 201 2.11 8.86 -3.17
CA PHE A 201 2.74 9.93 -3.93
C PHE A 201 3.07 9.46 -5.34
N ASP A 202 2.93 10.40 -6.28
CA ASP A 202 3.12 10.17 -7.71
C ASP A 202 4.42 10.82 -8.19
N ILE A 203 5.08 10.17 -9.13
CA ILE A 203 6.23 10.70 -9.82
C ILE A 203 6.00 10.49 -11.32
N ASP A 204 5.84 11.61 -12.02
CA ASP A 204 5.81 11.66 -13.47
C ASP A 204 7.22 11.97 -14.00
N PHE A 205 7.88 10.96 -14.58
CA PHE A 205 9.25 11.12 -15.05
C PHE A 205 9.35 11.98 -16.32
N SER A 206 8.23 12.29 -16.99
CA SER A 206 8.22 13.20 -18.15
C SER A 206 8.52 14.65 -17.77
N LEU A 207 8.39 15.01 -16.49
CA LEU A 207 8.65 16.35 -15.96
C LEU A 207 10.12 16.60 -15.64
N PHE A 208 10.98 15.58 -15.74
CA PHE A 208 12.38 15.66 -15.37
C PHE A 208 13.28 15.52 -16.60
N PRO A 209 14.37 16.31 -16.72
CA PRO A 209 15.32 16.13 -17.80
C PRO A 209 16.08 14.80 -17.66
N LYS A 210 16.73 14.35 -18.75
CA LYS A 210 17.65 13.21 -18.73
C LYS A 210 18.67 13.39 -17.60
N GLY A 211 18.85 12.38 -16.75
CA GLY A 211 19.74 12.54 -15.62
C GLY A 211 19.77 11.39 -14.65
N LYS A 212 20.40 11.65 -13.51
CA LYS A 212 20.46 10.75 -12.37
C LYS A 212 19.82 11.44 -11.18
N TYR A 213 18.95 10.71 -10.50
CA TYR A 213 18.15 11.23 -9.41
C TYR A 213 18.24 10.32 -8.18
N GLN A 214 17.90 10.87 -7.02
CA GLN A 214 17.70 10.08 -5.80
C GLN A 214 16.52 10.65 -5.03
N ILE A 215 15.71 9.75 -4.48
CA ILE A 215 14.47 10.12 -3.79
C ILE A 215 14.66 9.90 -2.31
N LYS A 216 14.19 10.86 -1.52
CA LYS A 216 14.24 10.80 -0.06
C LYS A 216 12.84 11.04 0.49
N ILE A 217 12.52 10.33 1.56
CA ILE A 217 11.35 10.60 2.38
C ILE A 217 11.83 10.93 3.77
N LYS A 218 11.33 12.02 4.33
CA LYS A 218 11.58 12.47 5.69
C LYS A 218 10.25 12.58 6.41
N ALA A 219 10.07 11.79 7.46
CA ALA A 219 8.87 11.81 8.31
C ALA A 219 9.20 12.44 9.66
N THR A 220 8.46 13.49 10.02
CA THR A 220 8.70 14.27 11.25
C THR A 220 7.41 14.41 12.05
N ASP A 221 7.56 14.48 13.36
CA ASP A 221 6.49 14.67 14.31
C ASP A 221 6.99 15.53 15.48
N ALA A 222 6.08 16.16 16.23
CA ALA A 222 6.43 16.95 17.41
C ALA A 222 6.98 16.07 18.56
N ILE A 223 6.61 14.79 18.59
CA ILE A 223 6.94 13.87 19.70
C ILE A 223 7.92 12.78 19.25
N PHE A 224 7.79 12.27 18.03
CA PHE A 224 8.57 11.12 17.56
C PHE A 224 9.96 11.51 17.03
N GLN A 225 10.90 10.57 17.14
CA GLN A 225 12.17 10.68 16.43
C GLN A 225 11.94 10.63 14.92
N GLU A 226 12.60 11.53 14.20
CA GLU A 226 12.57 11.58 12.74
C GLU A 226 12.95 10.26 12.08
N VAL A 227 12.22 9.88 11.04
CA VAL A 227 12.48 8.70 10.22
C VAL A 227 12.81 9.13 8.80
N ASN A 228 13.89 8.56 8.24
CA ASN A 228 14.40 8.90 6.92
C ASN A 228 14.48 7.65 6.04
N TYR A 229 14.07 7.77 4.78
CA TYR A 229 14.23 6.75 3.75
C TYR A 229 14.93 7.33 2.53
N CYS A 230 15.73 6.50 1.85
CA CYS A 230 16.47 6.88 0.66
C CYS A 230 16.39 5.80 -0.41
N SER A 231 16.18 6.19 -1.67
CA SER A 231 16.16 5.26 -2.80
C SER A 231 17.56 4.88 -3.26
N GLU A 232 17.66 3.78 -4.02
CA GLU A 232 18.78 3.63 -4.96
C GLU A 232 18.81 4.81 -5.92
N ARG A 233 19.98 5.06 -6.52
CA ARG A 233 20.07 6.05 -7.59
C ARG A 233 19.17 5.64 -8.75
N ILE A 234 18.52 6.61 -9.36
CA ILE A 234 17.66 6.44 -10.52
C ILE A 234 18.41 6.92 -11.75
N SER A 235 18.31 6.18 -12.85
CA SER A 235 18.81 6.57 -14.17
C SER A 235 17.62 6.85 -15.08
N LEU A 236 17.43 8.12 -15.44
CA LEU A 236 16.35 8.58 -16.30
C LEU A 236 16.86 8.90 -17.70
N LYS A 237 16.30 8.25 -18.72
CA LYS A 237 16.64 8.43 -20.14
C LYS A 237 15.39 8.31 -21.01
N GLU A 238 15.52 8.60 -22.30
CA GLU A 238 14.44 8.35 -23.25
C GLU A 238 14.19 6.86 -23.46
N VAL A 239 15.27 6.08 -23.64
CA VAL A 239 15.25 4.61 -23.79
C VAL A 239 16.40 3.99 -22.99
N HIS A 240 16.13 2.86 -22.34
CA HIS A 240 17.17 1.94 -21.84
C HIS A 240 17.09 0.64 -22.65
N GLU A 241 18.13 0.41 -23.45
CA GLU A 241 18.27 -0.82 -24.24
C GLU A 241 18.49 -2.05 -23.34
N ASN A 242 18.14 -3.24 -23.84
CA ASN A 242 18.28 -4.52 -23.12
C ASN A 242 17.59 -4.50 -21.74
N THR A 243 16.35 -3.99 -21.72
CA THR A 243 15.53 -4.00 -20.52
C THR A 243 14.14 -4.54 -20.78
N HIS A 244 13.59 -5.23 -19.79
CA HIS A 244 12.17 -5.58 -19.74
C HIS A 244 11.40 -4.54 -18.94
N HIS A 245 10.30 -4.05 -19.50
CA HIS A 245 9.32 -3.27 -18.76
C HIS A 245 8.37 -4.22 -18.03
N VAL A 246 8.45 -4.23 -16.70
CA VAL A 246 7.62 -5.10 -15.86
C VAL A 246 6.62 -4.26 -15.08
N ILE A 247 5.34 -4.42 -15.39
CA ILE A 247 4.22 -3.85 -14.65
C ILE A 247 3.59 -4.93 -13.79
N TYR A 248 3.27 -4.62 -12.54
CA TYR A 248 2.72 -5.60 -11.60
C TYR A 248 1.72 -4.97 -10.63
N GLU A 249 0.68 -5.74 -10.32
CA GLU A 249 -0.33 -5.42 -9.32
C GLU A 249 -0.93 -6.71 -8.72
N ASN A 250 -1.75 -6.58 -7.69
CA ASN A 250 -2.38 -7.73 -7.05
C ASN A 250 -3.89 -7.51 -6.88
N ASP A 251 -4.67 -8.57 -7.04
CA ASP A 251 -6.13 -8.52 -6.87
C ASP A 251 -6.52 -8.40 -5.38
N LYS A 252 -5.60 -8.75 -4.47
CA LYS A 252 -5.79 -8.69 -3.02
C LYS A 252 -4.79 -7.76 -2.37
N ASN A 253 -5.26 -7.01 -1.38
CA ASN A 253 -4.39 -6.18 -0.55
C ASN A 253 -3.35 -7.04 0.20
N ASN A 254 -2.13 -6.54 0.25
CA ASN A 254 -1.05 -7.13 1.03
C ASN A 254 -0.38 -6.05 1.89
N GLN A 255 0.93 -5.87 1.76
CA GLN A 255 1.64 -4.69 2.28
C GLN A 255 1.18 -3.38 1.63
N ILE A 256 0.65 -3.45 0.41
CA ILE A 256 0.06 -2.37 -0.38
C ILE A 256 -1.46 -2.55 -0.46
N ASN A 257 -2.19 -1.44 -0.41
CA ASN A 257 -3.62 -1.39 -0.70
C ASN A 257 -3.85 -1.23 -2.21
N TYR A 258 -4.07 -2.35 -2.91
CA TYR A 258 -4.41 -2.40 -4.33
C TYR A 258 -5.87 -2.07 -4.64
N GLY A 259 -6.76 -2.06 -3.63
CA GLY A 259 -8.17 -1.74 -3.79
C GLY A 259 -8.46 -0.34 -4.35
N TRP A 260 -7.48 0.57 -4.33
CA TRP A 260 -7.58 1.90 -4.94
C TRP A 260 -7.05 1.99 -6.38
N GLY A 261 -6.67 0.85 -6.98
CA GLY A 261 -6.21 0.77 -8.36
C GLY A 261 -4.75 1.20 -8.56
N ILE A 262 -3.93 1.20 -7.50
CA ILE A 262 -2.48 1.41 -7.63
C ILE A 262 -1.85 0.27 -8.44
N GLN A 263 -0.93 0.63 -9.32
CA GLN A 263 -0.15 -0.29 -10.14
C GLN A 263 1.31 0.12 -10.04
N HIS A 264 2.20 -0.86 -9.96
CA HIS A 264 3.63 -0.61 -9.87
C HIS A 264 4.33 -1.05 -11.14
N MET A 265 5.53 -0.53 -11.32
CA MET A 265 6.41 -0.90 -12.41
C MET A 265 7.86 -0.98 -11.95
N MET A 266 8.64 -1.75 -12.69
CA MET A 266 10.10 -1.75 -12.64
C MET A 266 10.65 -2.05 -14.03
N ARG A 267 11.82 -1.50 -14.32
CA ARG A 267 12.55 -1.80 -15.55
C ARG A 267 13.82 -2.55 -15.17
N LEU A 268 13.98 -3.74 -15.72
CA LEU A 268 15.03 -4.70 -15.33
C LEU A 268 15.94 -4.96 -16.52
N GLU A 269 17.25 -4.82 -16.32
CA GLU A 269 18.25 -5.17 -17.32
C GLU A 269 18.24 -6.68 -17.57
N CYS A 270 18.32 -7.07 -18.83
CA CYS A 270 18.41 -8.46 -19.26
C CYS A 270 19.65 -8.68 -20.13
N GLU A 271 20.25 -9.86 -20.02
CA GLU A 271 21.39 -10.25 -20.86
C GLU A 271 20.92 -10.84 -22.19
N THR A 272 19.72 -11.40 -22.21
CA THR A 272 19.12 -12.06 -23.37
C THR A 272 17.64 -11.69 -23.46
N GLU A 273 17.10 -11.71 -24.68
CA GLU A 273 15.66 -11.60 -24.90
C GLU A 273 14.92 -12.81 -24.31
N LEU A 274 13.60 -12.68 -24.16
CA LEU A 274 12.74 -13.77 -23.70
C LEU A 274 12.94 -15.02 -24.56
N LYS A 275 13.39 -16.10 -23.93
CA LYS A 275 13.66 -17.36 -24.62
C LYS A 275 12.39 -18.19 -24.67
N TYR A 276 11.87 -18.44 -25.88
CA TYR A 276 10.69 -19.29 -26.06
C TYR A 276 10.94 -20.69 -25.51
N SER A 277 10.08 -21.12 -24.58
CA SER A 277 10.18 -22.38 -23.84
C SER A 277 8.76 -22.91 -23.63
N PRO A 278 8.10 -23.46 -24.68
CA PRO A 278 6.70 -23.84 -24.64
C PRO A 278 6.44 -24.94 -23.63
N GLU A 279 5.27 -24.89 -23.02
CA GLU A 279 4.85 -25.84 -22.01
C GLU A 279 3.56 -26.53 -22.43
N GLY A 280 3.51 -27.85 -22.31
CA GLY A 280 2.38 -28.61 -22.80
C GLY A 280 2.51 -30.08 -22.50
N GLU A 281 1.39 -30.78 -22.58
CA GLU A 281 1.33 -32.23 -22.47
C GLU A 281 0.77 -32.80 -23.77
N ASN A 282 1.43 -33.84 -24.29
CA ASN A 282 0.94 -34.62 -25.41
C ASN A 282 0.58 -36.01 -24.91
N GLU A 283 -0.69 -36.38 -25.03
CA GLU A 283 -1.15 -37.74 -24.79
C GLU A 283 -1.14 -38.51 -26.11
N VAL A 284 -0.25 -39.49 -26.23
CA VAL A 284 -0.05 -40.25 -27.46
C VAL A 284 -0.41 -41.71 -27.22
N HIS A 285 -1.37 -42.23 -27.98
CA HIS A 285 -1.75 -43.64 -27.96
C HIS A 285 -1.00 -44.42 -29.04
N LYS A 286 -0.36 -45.51 -28.65
CA LYS A 286 0.38 -46.38 -29.56
C LYS A 286 -0.35 -47.71 -29.69
N THR A 287 -0.63 -48.12 -30.91
CA THR A 287 -1.15 -49.44 -31.28
C THR A 287 -0.08 -50.23 -32.03
N ASP A 288 -0.36 -51.49 -32.36
CA ASP A 288 0.60 -52.38 -33.04
C ASP A 288 1.02 -51.87 -34.43
N ASN A 289 0.17 -51.08 -35.10
CA ASN A 289 0.42 -50.57 -36.46
C ASN A 289 0.47 -49.04 -36.58
N ASP A 290 -0.05 -48.30 -35.61
CA ASP A 290 -0.18 -46.84 -35.71
C ASP A 290 0.05 -46.11 -34.38
N THR A 291 0.46 -44.86 -34.47
CA THR A 291 0.58 -43.92 -33.34
C THR A 291 -0.39 -42.76 -33.56
N ILE A 292 -1.29 -42.53 -32.61
CA ILE A 292 -2.34 -41.52 -32.70
C ILE A 292 -2.19 -40.53 -31.53
N LEU A 293 -2.16 -39.24 -31.83
CA LEU A 293 -2.23 -38.18 -30.81
C LEU A 293 -3.67 -38.07 -30.31
N LEU A 294 -3.89 -38.32 -29.02
CA LEU A 294 -5.22 -38.24 -28.41
C LEU A 294 -5.56 -36.82 -27.97
N ASN A 295 -4.59 -36.15 -27.36
CA ASN A 295 -4.76 -34.81 -26.83
C ASN A 295 -3.42 -34.08 -26.82
N ALA A 296 -3.45 -32.78 -27.06
CA ALA A 296 -2.28 -31.91 -26.97
C ALA A 296 -2.70 -30.59 -26.36
N THR A 297 -2.07 -30.23 -25.25
CA THR A 297 -2.13 -28.87 -24.70
C THR A 297 -0.80 -28.20 -24.98
N ASN A 298 -0.84 -26.91 -25.32
CA ASN A 298 0.36 -26.11 -25.50
C ASN A 298 0.09 -24.68 -25.05
N PHE A 299 0.92 -24.18 -24.16
CA PHE A 299 0.91 -22.83 -23.65
C PHE A 299 2.15 -22.11 -24.16
N GLU A 300 1.93 -20.88 -24.62
CA GLU A 300 3.03 -19.98 -24.96
C GLU A 300 3.73 -19.56 -23.67
N SER A 301 4.99 -19.94 -23.51
CA SER A 301 5.79 -19.64 -22.32
C SER A 301 7.21 -19.29 -22.68
N TYR A 302 7.84 -18.51 -21.80
CA TYR A 302 9.16 -17.95 -21.98
C TYR A 302 10.01 -18.09 -20.72
N GLU A 303 11.30 -18.31 -20.90
CA GLU A 303 12.31 -18.14 -19.87
C GLU A 303 12.84 -16.71 -19.91
N MET A 304 12.79 -16.03 -18.77
CA MET A 304 13.38 -14.71 -18.56
C MET A 304 14.62 -14.85 -17.68
N GLU A 305 15.73 -14.33 -18.15
CA GLU A 305 17.00 -14.23 -17.43
C GLU A 305 17.46 -12.78 -17.37
N LEU A 306 17.62 -12.26 -16.15
CA LEU A 306 18.00 -10.88 -15.91
C LEU A 306 19.50 -10.75 -15.66
N SER A 307 20.04 -9.56 -15.90
CA SER A 307 21.37 -9.22 -15.41
C SER A 307 21.40 -9.30 -13.87
N PRO A 308 22.56 -9.62 -13.26
CA PRO A 308 22.63 -9.86 -11.83
C PRO A 308 22.11 -8.68 -10.99
N LEU A 309 21.17 -8.96 -10.10
CA LEU A 309 20.47 -7.97 -9.29
C LEU A 309 21.08 -7.87 -7.89
N PRO A 310 21.22 -6.66 -7.31
CA PRO A 310 21.52 -6.52 -5.89
C PRO A 310 20.44 -7.17 -5.01
N THR A 311 20.82 -7.59 -3.79
CA THR A 311 19.95 -8.31 -2.84
C THR A 311 18.54 -7.73 -2.74
N ALA A 312 18.43 -6.41 -2.53
CA ALA A 312 17.14 -5.75 -2.36
C ALA A 312 16.26 -5.80 -3.64
N MET A 313 16.88 -5.72 -4.81
CA MET A 313 16.17 -5.76 -6.09
C MET A 313 15.79 -7.19 -6.49
N ALA A 314 16.59 -8.18 -6.12
CA ALA A 314 16.22 -9.59 -6.26
C ALA A 314 14.98 -9.92 -5.40
N ILE A 315 14.93 -9.45 -4.15
CA ILE A 315 13.77 -9.63 -3.27
C ILE A 315 12.53 -8.94 -3.84
N LYS A 316 12.67 -7.68 -4.28
CA LYS A 316 11.58 -6.93 -4.92
C LYS A 316 11.06 -7.66 -6.17
N SER A 317 11.94 -8.07 -7.06
CA SER A 317 11.57 -8.75 -8.30
C SER A 317 10.88 -10.07 -7.99
N THR A 318 11.42 -10.88 -7.06
CA THR A 318 10.77 -12.12 -6.62
C THR A 318 9.34 -11.88 -6.11
N SER A 319 9.15 -10.81 -5.33
CA SER A 319 7.83 -10.44 -4.80
C SER A 319 6.87 -9.98 -5.90
N ALA A 320 7.35 -9.18 -6.85
CA ALA A 320 6.57 -8.68 -7.98
C ALA A 320 6.09 -9.82 -8.91
N PHE A 321 6.97 -10.77 -9.23
CA PHE A 321 6.64 -11.95 -10.05
C PHE A 321 5.73 -12.96 -9.32
N SER A 322 5.50 -12.79 -8.02
CA SER A 322 4.57 -13.62 -7.24
C SER A 322 3.16 -13.00 -7.12
N LEU A 323 2.91 -11.83 -7.73
CA LEU A 323 1.61 -11.18 -7.71
C LEU A 323 0.66 -11.75 -8.78
N SER A 324 -0.64 -11.48 -8.63
CA SER A 324 -1.67 -12.07 -9.51
C SER A 324 -1.75 -11.46 -10.91
N SER A 325 -1.24 -10.25 -11.11
CA SER A 325 -1.23 -9.57 -12.41
C SER A 325 0.19 -9.09 -12.71
N LEU A 326 0.78 -9.69 -13.74
CA LEU A 326 2.12 -9.39 -14.22
C LEU A 326 2.04 -9.09 -15.72
N PHE A 327 2.69 -8.02 -16.15
CA PHE A 327 2.85 -7.67 -17.55
C PHE A 327 4.32 -7.43 -17.85
N VAL A 328 4.81 -8.05 -18.91
CA VAL A 328 6.19 -7.89 -19.40
C VAL A 328 6.09 -7.43 -20.85
N ASP A 329 6.71 -6.29 -21.16
CA ASP A 329 6.78 -5.73 -22.51
C ASP A 329 5.42 -5.72 -23.23
N THR A 330 4.39 -5.21 -22.56
CA THR A 330 3.00 -5.08 -23.03
C THR A 330 2.17 -6.36 -23.15
N ARG A 331 2.71 -7.52 -22.75
CA ARG A 331 1.96 -8.79 -22.70
C ARG A 331 1.73 -9.24 -21.28
N SER A 332 0.59 -9.89 -21.03
CA SER A 332 0.28 -10.42 -19.70
C SER A 332 0.84 -11.82 -19.51
N TYR A 333 1.38 -12.07 -18.33
CA TYR A 333 1.93 -13.36 -17.95
C TYR A 333 1.55 -13.73 -16.52
N VAL A 334 1.80 -14.99 -16.18
CA VAL A 334 1.89 -15.49 -14.81
C VAL A 334 3.21 -16.24 -14.67
N ALA A 335 3.88 -16.10 -13.53
CA ALA A 335 5.03 -16.94 -13.23
C ALA A 335 4.55 -18.39 -12.98
N GLU A 336 5.12 -19.35 -13.70
CA GLU A 336 4.84 -20.78 -13.53
C GLU A 336 5.23 -21.24 -12.12
N SER A 337 6.38 -20.76 -11.67
CA SER A 337 6.97 -21.09 -10.38
C SER A 337 7.70 -19.89 -9.79
N LYS A 338 8.14 -20.03 -8.53
CA LYS A 338 8.97 -19.01 -7.90
C LYS A 338 10.25 -18.82 -8.72
N PRO A 339 10.72 -17.58 -8.91
CA PRO A 339 12.01 -17.33 -9.54
C PRO A 339 13.14 -18.10 -8.87
N THR A 340 14.05 -18.64 -9.68
CA THR A 340 15.30 -19.23 -9.23
C THR A 340 16.30 -18.10 -8.96
N ILE A 341 16.81 -18.03 -7.73
CA ILE A 341 17.69 -16.98 -7.25
C ILE A 341 18.97 -17.59 -6.72
N GLU A 342 20.09 -17.32 -7.39
CA GLU A 342 21.41 -17.85 -7.00
C GLU A 342 22.38 -16.72 -6.68
N LYS A 343 23.08 -16.82 -5.54
CA LYS A 343 24.01 -15.78 -5.11
C LYS A 343 25.32 -15.87 -5.89
N LEU A 344 25.76 -14.76 -6.44
CA LEU A 344 27.04 -14.67 -7.13
C LEU A 344 28.20 -14.51 -6.14
N LEU A 345 28.92 -15.61 -5.92
CA LEU A 345 30.15 -15.65 -5.11
C LEU A 345 29.93 -14.99 -3.72
N ASN A 346 30.91 -14.21 -3.28
CA ASN A 346 30.86 -13.42 -2.04
C ASN A 346 30.33 -11.98 -2.27
N SER A 347 29.53 -11.78 -3.33
CA SER A 347 28.96 -10.47 -3.66
C SER A 347 27.53 -10.31 -3.14
N ASN A 348 26.97 -9.11 -3.28
CA ASN A 348 25.53 -8.85 -3.06
C ASN A 348 24.68 -9.01 -4.33
N LEU A 349 25.22 -9.61 -5.39
CA LEU A 349 24.52 -9.84 -6.64
C LEU A 349 23.92 -11.24 -6.69
N TYR A 350 22.77 -11.34 -7.37
CA TYR A 350 22.04 -12.59 -7.54
C TYR A 350 21.61 -12.74 -8.99
N ASP A 351 21.79 -13.95 -9.52
CA ASP A 351 21.20 -14.36 -10.79
C ASP A 351 19.71 -14.58 -10.58
N PHE A 352 18.90 -14.09 -11.51
CA PHE A 352 17.45 -14.17 -11.46
C PHE A 352 16.95 -14.85 -12.73
N LYS A 353 16.28 -15.99 -12.57
CA LYS A 353 15.65 -16.74 -13.67
C LYS A 353 14.21 -17.08 -13.33
N VAL A 354 13.30 -16.87 -14.26
CA VAL A 354 11.88 -17.21 -14.07
C VAL A 354 11.28 -17.70 -15.38
N LYS A 355 10.42 -18.71 -15.28
CA LYS A 355 9.58 -19.14 -16.41
C LYS A 355 8.20 -18.51 -16.27
N ILE A 356 7.78 -17.82 -17.33
CA ILE A 356 6.51 -17.09 -17.40
C ILE A 356 5.64 -17.68 -18.49
N ILE A 357 4.35 -17.84 -18.20
CA ILE A 357 3.34 -18.41 -19.10
C ILE A 357 2.39 -17.29 -19.51
N LEU A 358 2.08 -17.21 -20.81
CA LEU A 358 1.18 -16.20 -21.35
C LEU A 358 -0.20 -16.30 -20.69
N SER A 359 -0.72 -15.14 -20.28
CA SER A 359 -2.06 -14.97 -19.75
C SER A 359 -2.90 -14.16 -20.72
N ASN A 360 -4.20 -14.47 -20.79
CA ASN A 360 -5.16 -13.72 -21.59
C ASN A 360 -5.72 -12.48 -20.89
N LYS A 361 -5.12 -12.04 -19.77
CA LYS A 361 -5.50 -10.77 -19.15
C LYS A 361 -5.15 -9.60 -20.10
N PRO A 362 -6.07 -8.65 -20.34
CA PRO A 362 -5.78 -7.50 -21.19
C PRO A 362 -4.64 -6.69 -20.59
N TYR A 363 -3.71 -6.24 -21.43
CA TYR A 363 -2.65 -5.33 -21.00
C TYR A 363 -3.26 -4.08 -20.39
N LEU A 364 -2.81 -3.75 -19.19
CA LEU A 364 -3.29 -2.59 -18.46
C LEU A 364 -2.11 -1.77 -18.00
N ASP A 365 -2.03 -0.54 -18.51
CA ASP A 365 -1.05 0.46 -18.10
C ASP A 365 -1.80 1.66 -17.53
N ARG A 366 -1.67 1.84 -16.21
CA ARG A 366 -2.30 2.95 -15.49
C ARG A 366 -1.34 4.12 -15.26
N SER A 367 -0.16 4.14 -15.89
CA SER A 367 0.82 5.23 -15.75
C SER A 367 0.20 6.62 -15.96
N ASN A 368 -0.73 6.75 -16.92
CA ASN A 368 -1.45 7.99 -17.17
C ASN A 368 -2.28 8.49 -15.97
N ASN A 369 -2.76 7.61 -15.09
CA ASN A 369 -3.48 7.98 -13.86
C ASN A 369 -2.55 8.57 -12.78
N PHE A 370 -1.24 8.46 -12.98
CA PHE A 370 -0.19 8.92 -12.06
C PHE A 370 0.53 10.14 -12.63
N ARG A 371 0.23 10.53 -13.88
CA ARG A 371 0.71 11.79 -14.44
C ARG A 371 -0.02 12.92 -13.75
N SER A 372 0.71 13.77 -13.05
CA SER A 372 0.15 15.00 -12.50
C SER A 372 -0.29 15.90 -13.65
N LEU A 373 -1.51 16.44 -13.59
CA LEU A 373 -1.93 17.59 -14.41
C LEU A 373 -1.20 18.86 -13.93
N LEU A 374 0.13 18.91 -14.04
CA LEU A 374 0.92 20.11 -13.70
C LEU A 374 0.90 21.09 -14.88
N ASN A 375 -0.25 21.73 -15.07
CA ASN A 375 -0.43 23.08 -15.63
C ASN A 375 -1.90 23.51 -15.52
N GLN A 376 -2.33 23.86 -14.31
CA GLN A 376 -3.33 24.91 -14.12
C GLN A 376 -2.89 25.80 -12.95
N HIS A 377 -2.36 26.97 -13.28
CA HIS A 377 -2.27 28.14 -12.41
C HIS A 377 -2.72 29.34 -13.25
N PRO A 378 -3.17 30.46 -12.64
CA PRO A 378 -4.23 30.68 -11.66
C PRO A 378 -5.48 31.30 -12.33
N LEU A 379 -6.56 31.49 -11.56
CA LEU A 379 -7.87 32.10 -11.92
C LEU A 379 -7.92 32.98 -13.20
N GLU A 380 -8.71 32.55 -14.19
CA GLU A 380 -9.55 33.43 -15.01
C GLU A 380 -10.91 32.74 -15.21
N ASP A 381 -11.99 33.50 -14.98
CA ASP A 381 -13.37 33.10 -15.24
C ASP A 381 -13.53 32.64 -16.69
N VAL A 382 -14.13 31.47 -16.89
CA VAL A 382 -14.74 31.11 -18.17
C VAL A 382 -16.10 30.48 -17.91
N ASP A 383 -17.13 31.34 -17.99
CA ASP A 383 -18.47 30.96 -18.40
C ASP A 383 -18.41 30.02 -19.60
N GLY A 384 -19.02 28.84 -19.50
CA GLY A 384 -19.01 27.90 -20.62
C GLY A 384 -19.51 26.51 -20.31
N LEU A 385 -20.66 26.39 -19.66
CA LEU A 385 -21.42 25.16 -19.58
C LEU A 385 -21.84 24.73 -21.00
N ILE A 386 -21.22 23.69 -21.58
CA ILE A 386 -21.81 22.94 -22.69
C ILE A 386 -21.99 21.49 -22.24
N ILE A 387 -23.22 21.22 -21.81
CA ILE A 387 -23.77 19.89 -21.61
C ILE A 387 -23.92 19.27 -23.01
N GLY A 388 -23.09 18.28 -23.33
CA GLY A 388 -23.33 17.38 -24.45
C GLY A 388 -24.38 16.36 -24.05
N ASN A 389 -25.63 16.58 -24.48
CA ASN A 389 -26.67 15.56 -24.44
C ASN A 389 -26.37 14.50 -25.50
N ASP A 390 -26.24 13.25 -25.05
CA ASP A 390 -26.48 12.08 -25.88
C ASP A 390 -27.92 12.12 -26.40
N ASN A 391 -28.09 11.98 -27.71
CA ASN A 391 -29.19 11.27 -28.38
C ASN A 391 -29.01 11.39 -29.90
N ASN A 392 -28.48 10.35 -30.55
CA ASN A 392 -29.29 9.53 -31.46
C ASN A 392 -28.45 8.52 -32.23
N LEU A 393 -28.90 7.27 -32.12
CA LEU A 393 -28.69 6.17 -33.04
C LEU A 393 -29.12 6.55 -34.47
N SER A 394 -28.30 6.21 -35.46
CA SER A 394 -28.78 5.59 -36.70
C SER A 394 -27.63 5.00 -37.51
N PHE A 395 -27.71 3.67 -37.67
CA PHE A 395 -27.05 2.90 -38.70
C PHE A 395 -27.43 3.39 -40.09
N ILE A 396 -26.46 3.50 -41.01
CA ILE A 396 -26.63 3.17 -42.44
C ILE A 396 -25.31 2.57 -42.97
N ILE A 397 -25.38 1.32 -43.42
CA ILE A 397 -24.52 0.69 -44.44
C ILE A 397 -25.24 0.94 -45.79
N PRO A 398 -24.59 1.14 -46.94
CA PRO A 398 -23.21 0.81 -47.32
C PRO A 398 -22.26 1.98 -47.59
#